data_AF-A0A1Y1BQ42-F1
#
_entry.id   AF-A0A1Y1BQ42-F1
#
_cell.length_a   1.000
_cell.length_b   1.000
_cell.length_c   1.000
_cell.angle_alpha   90.00
_cell.angle_beta   90.00
_cell.angle_gamma   90.00
#
_symmetry.space_group_name_H-M   'P 1'
#
loop_
_entity.id
_entity.type
_entity.pdbx_description
1 polymer ?
#
loop_
_entity_poly.entity_id
_entity_poly.type
_entity_poly.pdbx_seq_one_letter_code
_entity_poly.pdbx_strand_id
1 'polypeptide(L)'
;MSVTFHHVGSDMKSFSQKVLKPMPGKKSLGRLILDGKATATRAYELAEWLKLHPFLGLGKPENITGQDWQRKIKGRTGIIYFFGYWRQEGDSGDALSGGHIDLWNKDTLTPSTASFWRFRMGVPSMINPLDYLRGRRGNWYSDLADSKEILFWEVK
;
A
#
# COMPACT_ATOMS: atom_id res chain seq x y z
N MET A 1 1.69 4.49 8.38
CA MET A 1 3.06 4.16 7.94
C MET A 1 4.06 5.30 8.15
N SER A 2 3.91 6.50 7.59
CA SER A 2 4.89 7.59 7.80
C SER A 2 5.16 7.95 9.27
N VAL A 3 4.12 8.07 10.09
CA VAL A 3 4.27 8.30 11.55
C VAL A 3 5.05 7.18 12.23
N THR A 4 4.88 5.93 11.78
CA THR A 4 5.65 4.79 12.28
C THR A 4 7.14 4.97 12.01
N PHE A 5 7.53 5.44 10.81
CA PHE A 5 8.92 5.75 10.50
C PHE A 5 9.46 6.88 11.38
N HIS A 6 8.67 7.92 11.64
CA HIS A 6 9.07 9.02 12.53
C HIS A 6 9.34 8.56 13.95
N HIS A 7 8.55 7.62 14.48
CA HIS A 7 8.74 7.07 15.83
C HIS A 7 10.00 6.21 15.96
N VAL A 8 10.45 5.56 14.89
CA VAL A 8 11.69 4.75 14.89
C VAL A 8 12.92 5.55 14.44
N GLY A 9 12.82 6.89 14.41
CA GLY A 9 13.94 7.79 14.06
C GLY A 9 14.24 7.90 12.56
N SER A 10 13.40 7.32 11.69
CA SER A 10 13.53 7.42 10.23
C SER A 10 12.74 8.62 9.72
N ASP A 11 13.38 9.80 9.77
CA ASP A 11 12.81 11.01 9.21
C ASP A 11 12.80 10.95 7.69
N MET A 12 11.64 11.20 7.08
CA MET A 12 11.45 11.15 5.63
C MET A 12 11.99 12.40 4.90
N LYS A 13 13.22 12.84 5.21
CA LYS A 13 13.82 14.10 4.72
C LYS A 13 13.91 14.17 3.19
N SER A 14 14.19 13.03 2.54
CA SER A 14 14.24 12.92 1.08
C SER A 14 12.87 12.80 0.41
N PHE A 15 11.77 12.71 1.17
CA PHE A 15 10.41 12.69 0.62
C PHE A 15 10.01 14.09 0.15
N SER A 16 10.47 14.47 -1.04
CA SER A 16 10.25 15.78 -1.65
C SER A 16 10.22 15.69 -3.17
N GLN A 17 9.60 16.68 -3.83
CA GLN A 17 9.49 16.72 -5.30
C GLN A 17 10.84 16.92 -6.00
N LYS A 18 11.91 17.22 -5.26
CA LYS A 18 13.27 17.26 -5.80
C LYS A 18 13.85 15.86 -6.05
N VAL A 19 13.33 14.85 -5.34
CA VAL A 19 13.83 13.48 -5.35
C VAL A 19 12.80 12.52 -5.94
N LEU A 20 11.53 12.70 -5.59
CA LEU A 20 10.43 11.84 -6.02
C LEU A 20 9.54 12.54 -7.04
N LYS A 21 9.07 11.79 -8.02
CA LYS A 21 8.03 12.25 -8.93
C LYS A 21 6.66 12.02 -8.29
N PRO A 22 5.70 12.94 -8.49
CA PRO A 22 4.30 12.69 -8.15
C PRO A 22 3.81 11.39 -8.78
N MET A 23 2.88 10.74 -8.10
CA MET A 23 2.13 9.62 -8.65
C MET A 23 1.57 9.98 -10.05
N PRO A 24 1.65 9.08 -11.05
CA PRO A 24 1.13 9.34 -12.39
C PRO A 24 -0.28 9.92 -12.37
N GLY A 25 -0.51 10.98 -13.14
CA GLY A 25 -1.79 11.70 -13.17
C GLY A 25 -2.01 12.71 -12.04
N LYS A 26 -1.09 12.84 -11.08
CA LYS A 26 -1.14 13.86 -10.02
C LYS A 26 -0.13 14.97 -10.27
N LYS A 27 -0.50 16.22 -9.94
CA LYS A 27 0.32 17.42 -10.17
C LYS A 27 1.42 17.62 -9.13
N SER A 28 1.19 17.17 -7.90
CA SER A 28 2.09 17.36 -6.75
C SER A 28 2.20 16.08 -5.94
N LEU A 29 3.25 15.95 -5.13
CA LEU A 29 3.36 14.85 -4.17
C LEU A 29 2.22 14.92 -3.15
N GLY A 30 1.71 13.74 -2.79
CA GLY A 30 0.87 13.53 -1.62
C GLY A 30 1.74 13.61 -0.38
N ARG A 31 1.99 14.84 0.07
CA ARG A 31 2.89 15.16 1.18
C ARG A 31 2.20 16.13 2.12
N LEU A 32 2.29 15.84 3.41
CA LEU A 32 1.94 16.77 4.48
C LEU A 32 3.10 16.84 5.49
N ILE A 33 3.05 17.83 6.37
CA ILE A 33 4.05 18.00 7.45
C ILE A 33 3.33 17.76 8.78
N LEU A 34 3.80 16.78 9.56
CA LEU A 34 3.37 16.56 10.94
C LEU A 34 4.58 16.76 11.84
N ASP A 35 4.46 17.60 12.86
CA ASP A 35 5.53 17.87 13.83
C ASP A 35 6.87 18.24 13.16
N GLY A 36 6.81 19.02 12.08
CA GLY A 36 7.98 19.43 11.29
C GLY A 36 8.55 18.33 10.38
N LYS A 37 7.97 17.13 10.36
CA LYS A 37 8.43 15.97 9.59
C LYS A 37 7.55 15.70 8.37
N ALA A 38 8.17 15.33 7.25
CA ALA A 38 7.46 14.97 6.04
C ALA A 38 6.71 13.65 6.19
N THR A 39 5.46 13.62 5.73
CA THR A 39 4.57 12.46 5.80
C THR A 39 3.98 12.20 4.42
N ALA A 40 4.09 10.97 3.93
CA ALA A 40 3.44 10.54 2.70
C ALA A 40 1.95 10.30 2.93
N THR A 41 1.12 10.76 2.00
CA THR A 41 -0.33 10.53 2.02
C THR A 41 -0.79 9.54 0.97
N ARG A 42 0.13 9.06 0.12
CA ARG A 42 -0.16 8.09 -0.95
C ARG A 42 0.78 6.89 -0.84
N ALA A 43 0.20 5.70 -0.98
CA ALA A 43 0.95 4.45 -0.91
C ALA A 43 2.00 4.33 -2.02
N TYR A 44 1.64 4.73 -3.25
CA TYR A 44 2.56 4.74 -4.39
C TYR A 44 3.84 5.52 -4.12
N GLU A 45 3.71 6.77 -3.68
CA GLU A 45 4.86 7.65 -3.47
C GLU A 45 5.70 7.18 -2.27
N LEU A 46 5.07 6.58 -1.25
CA LEU A 46 5.80 5.96 -0.15
C LEU A 46 6.60 4.73 -0.61
N ALA A 47 6.03 3.89 -1.49
CA ALA A 47 6.74 2.77 -2.09
C ALA A 47 7.93 3.24 -2.95
N GLU A 48 7.74 4.28 -3.77
CA GLU A 48 8.83 4.90 -4.54
C GLU A 48 9.94 5.46 -3.64
N TRP A 49 9.58 6.03 -2.50
CA TRP A 49 10.56 6.48 -1.50
C TRP A 49 11.34 5.32 -0.88
N LEU A 50 10.68 4.20 -0.55
CA LEU A 50 11.34 3.01 -0.01
C LEU A 50 12.30 2.35 -1.02
N LYS A 51 12.03 2.47 -2.33
CA LYS A 51 12.95 2.03 -3.39
C LYS A 51 14.28 2.78 -3.39
N LEU A 52 14.36 3.96 -2.76
CA LEU A 52 15.60 4.74 -2.60
C LEU A 52 16.48 4.26 -1.45
N HIS A 53 16.11 3.18 -0.75
CA HIS A 53 16.82 2.65 0.42
C HIS A 53 17.05 3.72 1.52
N PRO A 54 15.98 4.37 2.03
CA PRO A 54 16.10 5.56 2.87
C PRO A 54 16.66 5.33 4.28
N PHE A 55 16.78 4.08 4.73
CA PHE A 55 17.35 3.72 6.03
C PHE A 55 18.07 2.37 5.98
N LEU A 56 19.03 2.18 6.88
CA LEU A 56 19.81 0.95 7.02
C LEU A 56 18.91 -0.24 7.37
N GLY A 57 19.22 -1.40 6.79
CA GLY A 57 18.45 -2.64 7.02
C GLY A 57 17.25 -2.82 6.10
N LEU A 58 16.85 -1.80 5.32
CA LEU A 58 15.86 -1.98 4.26
C LEU A 58 16.55 -2.51 3.00
N GLY A 59 16.22 -3.74 2.58
CA GLY A 59 16.73 -4.32 1.33
C GLY A 59 16.08 -3.75 0.06
N LYS A 60 16.42 -4.31 -1.11
CA LYS A 60 15.66 -4.08 -2.35
C LYS A 60 14.28 -4.77 -2.23
N PRO A 61 13.21 -4.18 -2.80
CA PRO A 61 11.92 -4.86 -2.85
C PRO A 61 12.00 -6.12 -3.72
N GLU A 62 11.30 -7.15 -3.28
CA GLU A 62 10.95 -8.32 -4.09
C GLU A 62 9.59 -8.07 -4.76
N ASN A 63 9.50 -8.31 -6.07
CA ASN A 63 8.22 -8.30 -6.76
C ASN A 63 7.55 -9.68 -6.58
N ILE A 64 6.48 -9.71 -5.81
CA ILE A 64 5.76 -10.94 -5.45
C ILE A 64 4.40 -11.05 -6.15
N THR A 65 4.13 -10.18 -7.14
CA THR A 65 2.86 -10.10 -7.87
C THR A 65 2.34 -11.46 -8.34
N GLY A 66 1.03 -11.61 -8.33
CA GLY A 66 0.32 -12.82 -8.75
C GLY A 66 -0.43 -13.48 -7.60
N GLN A 67 -1.31 -14.40 -7.97
CA GLN A 67 -2.24 -15.10 -7.05
C GLN A 67 -1.53 -15.84 -5.90
N ASP A 68 -0.26 -16.18 -6.06
CA ASP A 68 0.54 -16.90 -5.06
C ASP A 68 1.37 -15.99 -4.13
N TRP A 69 1.15 -14.67 -4.14
CA TRP A 69 1.92 -13.69 -3.35
C TRP A 69 1.97 -14.04 -1.86
N GLN A 70 0.85 -14.52 -1.28
CA GLN A 70 0.78 -14.90 0.14
C GLN A 70 1.75 -16.04 0.48
N ARG A 71 1.93 -16.98 -0.44
CA ARG A 71 2.87 -18.10 -0.27
C ARG A 71 4.32 -17.60 -0.28
N LYS A 72 4.66 -16.63 -1.13
CA LYS A 72 6.01 -16.07 -1.26
C LYS A 72 6.49 -15.34 0.00
N ILE A 73 5.57 -14.80 0.80
CA ILE A 73 5.89 -14.04 2.01
C ILE A 73 5.52 -14.75 3.31
N LYS A 74 5.06 -16.00 3.23
CA LYS A 74 4.63 -16.77 4.40
C LYS A 74 5.77 -16.88 5.40
N GLY A 75 5.50 -16.48 6.65
CA GLY A 75 6.47 -16.52 7.76
C GLY A 75 7.52 -15.41 7.74
N ARG A 76 7.53 -14.53 6.72
CA ARG A 76 8.43 -13.38 6.62
C ARG A 76 7.82 -12.15 7.30
N THR A 77 8.66 -11.20 7.68
CA THR A 77 8.28 -9.89 8.23
C THR A 77 8.79 -8.79 7.33
N GLY A 78 8.09 -7.67 7.25
CA GLY A 78 8.52 -6.62 6.35
C GLY A 78 7.50 -5.51 6.13
N ILE A 79 7.65 -4.85 4.99
CA ILE A 79 6.70 -3.87 4.46
C ILE A 79 6.13 -4.47 3.18
N ILE A 80 4.82 -4.41 3.01
CA ILE A 80 4.15 -4.86 1.78
C ILE A 80 3.38 -3.71 1.13
N TYR A 81 3.48 -3.63 -0.19
CA TYR A 81 2.82 -2.66 -1.03
C TYR A 81 2.00 -3.36 -2.11
N PHE A 82 0.78 -2.88 -2.32
CA PHE A 82 -0.15 -3.30 -3.35
C PHE A 82 -0.51 -2.09 -4.22
N PHE A 83 -0.47 -2.25 -5.55
CA PHE A 83 -0.76 -1.18 -6.51
C PHE A 83 -1.81 -1.59 -7.53
N GLY A 84 -2.71 -0.66 -7.85
CA GLY A 84 -3.56 -0.73 -9.04
C GLY A 84 -4.65 -1.81 -8.98
N TYR A 85 -5.06 -2.24 -7.80
CA TYR A 85 -6.12 -3.23 -7.60
C TYR A 85 -7.49 -2.61 -7.33
N TRP A 86 -7.56 -1.30 -7.10
CA TRP A 86 -8.83 -0.59 -6.95
C TRP A 86 -8.75 0.82 -7.53
N ARG A 87 -9.93 1.39 -7.82
CA ARG A 87 -10.07 2.67 -8.50
C ARG A 87 -9.94 3.83 -7.52
N GLN A 88 -8.95 4.70 -7.73
CA GLN A 88 -8.85 5.97 -7.00
C GLN A 88 -9.59 7.09 -7.74
N GLU A 89 -9.96 8.15 -7.02
CA GLU A 89 -10.50 9.37 -7.62
C GLU A 89 -9.54 9.95 -8.67
N GLY A 90 -10.07 10.19 -9.87
CA GLY A 90 -9.32 10.65 -11.05
C GLY A 90 -8.85 9.53 -11.99
N ASP A 91 -9.03 8.25 -11.64
CA ASP A 91 -8.71 7.14 -12.56
C ASP A 91 -9.75 7.02 -13.68
N SER A 92 -9.28 6.81 -14.92
CA SER A 92 -10.11 6.60 -16.12
C SER A 92 -10.03 5.16 -16.62
N GLY A 93 -11.19 4.53 -16.88
CA GLY A 93 -11.25 3.15 -17.39
C GLY A 93 -10.47 2.17 -16.51
N ASP A 94 -9.61 1.36 -17.14
CA ASP A 94 -8.76 0.35 -16.48
C ASP A 94 -7.45 0.90 -15.89
N ALA A 95 -7.26 2.22 -15.91
CA ALA A 95 -6.10 2.89 -15.31
C ALA A 95 -6.19 2.97 -13.78
N LEU A 96 -6.47 1.84 -13.12
CA LEU A 96 -6.49 1.70 -11.67
C LEU A 96 -5.12 2.07 -11.09
N SER A 97 -5.14 3.02 -10.15
CA SER A 97 -3.95 3.56 -9.50
C SER A 97 -4.03 3.49 -7.96
N GLY A 98 -5.19 3.11 -7.41
CA GLY A 98 -5.39 2.89 -5.98
C GLY A 98 -4.45 1.81 -5.43
N GLY A 99 -3.73 2.15 -4.35
CA GLY A 99 -2.77 1.27 -3.71
C GLY A 99 -2.91 1.22 -2.19
N HIS A 100 -2.17 0.32 -1.55
CA HIS A 100 -2.07 0.21 -0.09
C HIS A 100 -0.65 -0.19 0.31
N ILE A 101 -0.15 0.33 1.42
CA ILE A 101 1.16 -0.02 1.95
C ILE A 101 1.10 -0.15 3.46
N ASP A 102 1.75 -1.17 4.00
CA ASP A 102 1.59 -1.53 5.40
C ASP A 102 2.75 -2.38 5.94
N LEU A 103 2.79 -2.54 7.26
CA LEU A 103 3.71 -3.47 7.94
C LEU A 103 3.16 -4.89 7.93
N TRP A 104 3.97 -5.83 7.49
CA TRP A 104 3.68 -7.26 7.47
C TRP A 104 4.38 -7.96 8.63
N ASN A 105 3.61 -8.53 9.56
CA ASN A 105 4.14 -9.16 10.78
C ASN A 105 3.94 -10.68 10.84
N LYS A 106 4.04 -11.38 9.69
CA LYS A 106 3.78 -12.83 9.51
C LYS A 106 2.31 -13.24 9.52
N ASP A 107 1.46 -12.55 10.29
CA ASP A 107 0.05 -12.93 10.47
C ASP A 107 -0.98 -11.81 10.21
N THR A 108 -0.59 -10.53 10.34
CA THR A 108 -1.49 -9.36 10.29
C THR A 108 -0.83 -8.15 9.62
N LEU A 109 -1.65 -7.32 8.96
CA LEU A 109 -1.36 -5.90 8.75
C LEU A 109 -1.86 -5.11 9.97
N THR A 110 -1.29 -3.94 10.22
CA THR A 110 -1.60 -3.08 11.38
C THR A 110 -3.12 -3.06 11.67
N PRO A 111 -3.57 -3.39 12.89
CA PRO A 111 -4.92 -3.93 13.10
C PRO A 111 -6.00 -2.85 12.95
N SER A 112 -6.79 -2.96 11.88
CA SER A 112 -8.17 -2.50 11.82
C SER A 112 -9.04 -3.69 11.40
N THR A 113 -10.31 -3.75 11.82
CA THR A 113 -11.22 -4.85 11.45
C THR A 113 -11.36 -4.99 9.93
N ALA A 114 -11.29 -3.87 9.19
CA ALA A 114 -11.27 -3.88 7.72
C ALA A 114 -9.94 -4.45 7.17
N SER A 115 -8.81 -4.13 7.80
CA SER A 115 -7.50 -4.72 7.49
C SER A 115 -7.50 -6.23 7.75
N PHE A 116 -8.12 -6.69 8.84
CA PHE A 116 -8.19 -8.12 9.16
C PHE A 116 -8.87 -8.92 8.04
N TRP A 117 -10.07 -8.52 7.61
CA TRP A 117 -10.79 -9.25 6.56
C TRP A 117 -10.13 -9.18 5.18
N ARG A 118 -9.58 -8.02 4.82
CA ARG A 118 -8.92 -7.78 3.52
C ARG A 118 -7.57 -8.49 3.40
N PHE A 119 -6.78 -8.57 4.48
CA PHE A 119 -5.40 -9.06 4.43
C PHE A 119 -5.21 -10.47 5.01
N ARG A 120 -6.01 -10.89 5.99
CA ARG A 120 -5.90 -12.22 6.64
C ARG A 120 -6.63 -13.32 5.88
N MET A 121 -7.86 -13.03 5.48
CA MET A 121 -8.78 -14.06 4.98
C MET A 121 -8.81 -14.18 3.45
N GLY A 122 -8.06 -13.32 2.74
CA GLY A 122 -8.05 -13.30 1.27
C GLY A 122 -9.45 -13.18 0.70
N VAL A 123 -10.36 -12.46 1.38
CA VAL A 123 -11.76 -12.34 0.94
C VAL A 123 -11.76 -11.50 -0.34
N PRO A 124 -12.03 -12.08 -1.52
CA PRO A 124 -11.89 -11.39 -2.80
C PRO A 124 -12.91 -10.27 -2.94
N SER A 125 -14.02 -10.37 -2.19
CA SER A 125 -15.12 -9.43 -2.18
C SER A 125 -15.98 -9.60 -0.92
N MET A 126 -16.40 -8.50 -0.32
CA MET A 126 -17.57 -8.49 0.57
C MET A 126 -18.72 -7.83 -0.19
N ILE A 127 -19.89 -8.47 -0.17
CA ILE A 127 -21.10 -7.91 -0.76
C ILE A 127 -21.43 -6.63 0.02
N ASN A 128 -21.55 -5.50 -0.68
CA ASN A 128 -22.08 -4.28 -0.06
C ASN A 128 -23.59 -4.48 0.20
N PRO A 129 -24.05 -4.54 1.46
CA PRO A 129 -25.47 -4.76 1.74
C PRO A 129 -26.36 -3.65 1.16
N LEU A 130 -25.86 -2.41 1.04
CA LEU A 130 -26.58 -1.30 0.39
C LEU A 130 -26.67 -1.44 -1.13
N ASP A 131 -25.67 -2.01 -1.81
CA ASP A 131 -25.74 -2.27 -3.25
C ASP A 131 -26.60 -3.50 -3.56
N TYR A 132 -26.54 -4.53 -2.72
CA TYR A 132 -27.41 -5.70 -2.81
C TYR A 132 -28.89 -5.30 -2.66
N LEU A 133 -29.22 -4.46 -1.69
CA LEU A 133 -30.56 -3.87 -1.51
C LEU A 133 -31.01 -3.00 -2.69
N ARG A 134 -30.07 -2.47 -3.49
CA ARG A 134 -30.33 -1.66 -4.69
C ARG A 134 -30.26 -2.46 -6.00
N GLY A 135 -30.21 -3.80 -5.92
CA GLY A 135 -30.18 -4.68 -7.09
C GLY A 135 -28.87 -4.64 -7.88
N ARG A 136 -27.78 -4.13 -7.30
CA ARG A 136 -26.45 -4.05 -7.91
C ARG A 136 -25.53 -5.11 -7.30
N ARG A 137 -24.83 -5.88 -8.13
CA ARG A 137 -23.68 -6.69 -7.69
C ARG A 137 -22.46 -5.77 -7.54
N GLY A 138 -22.39 -5.06 -6.42
CA GLY A 138 -21.25 -4.22 -6.05
C GLY A 138 -20.34 -4.95 -5.05
N ASN A 139 -19.06 -5.11 -5.40
CA ASN A 139 -18.03 -5.56 -4.46
C ASN A 139 -17.59 -4.38 -3.59
N TRP A 140 -17.64 -4.53 -2.27
CA TRP A 140 -17.13 -3.54 -1.31
C TRP A 140 -15.59 -3.50 -1.27
N TYR A 141 -14.93 -4.58 -1.70
CA TYR A 141 -13.47 -4.73 -1.76
C TYR A 141 -13.04 -5.44 -3.04
N SER A 142 -11.92 -5.02 -3.62
CA SER A 142 -11.22 -5.74 -4.70
C SER A 142 -10.23 -6.75 -4.11
N ASP A 143 -10.03 -7.88 -4.79
CA ASP A 143 -9.00 -8.86 -4.46
C ASP A 143 -7.61 -8.21 -4.57
N LEU A 144 -6.78 -8.36 -3.54
CA LEU A 144 -5.40 -7.84 -3.56
C LEU A 144 -4.53 -8.57 -4.57
N ALA A 145 -4.89 -9.81 -4.92
CA ALA A 145 -4.21 -10.56 -5.96
C ALA A 145 -4.42 -9.94 -7.36
N ASP A 146 -5.43 -9.09 -7.54
CA ASP A 146 -5.65 -8.31 -8.77
C ASP A 146 -4.77 -7.05 -8.85
N SER A 147 -3.82 -6.89 -7.92
CA SER A 147 -2.83 -5.81 -7.98
C SER A 147 -1.96 -5.94 -9.22
N LYS A 148 -1.80 -4.83 -9.94
CA LYS A 148 -0.84 -4.70 -11.05
C LYS A 148 0.59 -4.87 -10.58
N GLU A 149 0.87 -4.52 -9.32
CA GLU A 149 2.17 -4.72 -8.69
C GLU A 149 2.00 -5.01 -7.19
N ILE A 150 2.72 -6.00 -6.69
CA ILE A 150 2.88 -6.28 -5.26
C ILE A 150 4.38 -6.30 -4.95
N LEU A 151 4.83 -5.41 -4.07
CA LEU A 151 6.21 -5.32 -3.63
C LEU A 151 6.34 -5.67 -2.15
N PHE A 152 7.40 -6.39 -1.81
CA PHE A 152 7.71 -6.76 -0.44
C PHE A 152 9.16 -6.38 -0.08
N TRP A 153 9.32 -5.63 1.00
CA TRP A 153 10.62 -5.37 1.61
C TRP A 153 10.72 -6.18 2.89
N GLU A 154 11.54 -7.23 2.88
CA GLU A 154 11.80 -8.00 4.08
C GLU A 154 12.59 -7.16 5.10
N VAL A 155 12.15 -7.21 6.36
CA VAL A 155 12.82 -6.59 7.50
C VAL A 155 13.12 -7.70 8.51
N LYS A 156 14.41 -7.83 8.87
CA LYS A 156 14.95 -8.87 9.76
C LYS A 156 15.43 -8.26 11.07
#